data_AF-A0A1Y0ER55-F1
#
_entry.id   AF-A0A1Y0ER55-F1
#
_cell.length_a   1.000
_cell.length_b   1.000
_cell.length_c   1.000
_cell.angle_alpha   90.00
_cell.angle_beta   90.00
_cell.angle_gamma   90.00
#
_symmetry.space_group_name_H-M   'P 1'
#
loop_
_entity.id
_entity.type
_entity.pdbx_description
1 polymer ?
#
loop_
_entity_poly.entity_id
_entity_poly.type
_entity_poly.pdbx_seq_one_letter_code
_entity_poly.pdbx_strand_id
1 'polypeptide(L)'
;MNLDTYTPQPRDIKDYDVDYSPWLAPGDSITAVAVTITSKTEGAMDSPDALRVARALPGEAEDPFKPAIQWTDTLAKIWVQGGEHGVTYKATLLIDTALGRRDEAELTFKVKDT
;
A
#
# COMPACT_ATOMS: atom_id res chain seq x y z
N MET A 1 7.06 31.53 -8.11
CA MET A 1 5.97 30.65 -7.64
C MET A 1 6.60 29.75 -6.61
N ASN A 2 6.47 30.09 -5.33
CA ASN A 2 7.11 29.34 -4.25
C ASN A 2 6.23 28.13 -3.98
N LEU A 3 6.73 26.94 -4.32
CA LEU A 3 6.11 25.69 -3.94
C LEU A 3 6.34 25.54 -2.44
N ASP A 4 5.28 25.82 -1.67
CA ASP A 4 5.24 25.57 -0.23
C ASP A 4 5.68 24.12 0.03
N THR A 5 6.62 23.97 0.96
CA THR A 5 7.16 22.68 1.37
C THR A 5 6.01 21.81 1.89
N TYR A 6 5.60 20.81 1.12
CA TYR A 6 4.60 19.84 1.55
C TYR A 6 5.25 18.92 2.59
N THR A 7 4.94 19.17 3.87
CA THR A 7 5.31 18.30 4.99
C THR A 7 4.15 17.33 5.21
N PRO A 8 4.23 16.09 4.69
CA PRO A 8 3.16 15.12 4.86
C PRO A 8 2.93 14.87 6.35
N GLN A 9 1.66 14.88 6.76
CA GLN A 9 1.29 14.67 8.15
C GLN A 9 1.33 13.16 8.46
N PRO A 10 1.52 12.74 9.72
CA PRO A 10 1.54 11.32 10.12
C PRO A 10 0.25 10.53 9.77
N ARG A 11 -0.83 11.24 9.43
CA ARG A 11 -2.12 10.66 9.01
C ARG A 11 -2.37 10.71 7.50
N ASP A 12 -1.39 11.14 6.70
CA ASP A 12 -1.56 11.13 5.26
C ASP A 12 -1.66 9.70 4.75
N ILE A 13 -2.85 9.37 4.25
CA ILE A 13 -3.11 8.11 3.55
C ILE A 13 -2.60 8.28 2.14
N LYS A 14 -1.70 7.39 1.72
CA LYS A 14 -1.17 7.38 0.36
C LYS A 14 -1.68 6.15 -0.37
N ASP A 15 -2.26 6.38 -1.55
CA ASP A 15 -2.71 5.32 -2.43
C ASP A 15 -1.64 4.95 -3.45
N TYR A 16 -1.53 3.65 -3.71
CA TYR A 16 -0.66 3.10 -4.74
C TYR A 16 -1.47 2.15 -5.61
N ASP A 17 -1.44 2.44 -6.90
CA ASP A 17 -2.00 1.60 -7.94
C ASP A 17 -0.87 0.79 -8.57
N VAL A 18 -1.02 -0.54 -8.59
CA VAL A 18 -0.09 -1.47 -9.23
C VAL A 18 -0.83 -2.14 -10.36
N ASP A 19 -0.39 -1.87 -11.60
CA ASP A 19 -0.95 -2.46 -12.81
C ASP A 19 -0.22 -3.77 -13.15
N TYR A 20 -0.96 -4.88 -13.09
CA TYR A 20 -0.49 -6.22 -13.42
C TYR A 20 -0.87 -6.64 -14.84
N SER A 21 -1.55 -5.79 -15.62
CA SER A 21 -1.87 -6.04 -17.04
C SER A 21 -0.69 -6.59 -17.87
N PRO A 22 0.57 -6.08 -17.74
CA PRO A 22 1.68 -6.62 -18.53
C PRO A 22 2.18 -8.00 -18.06
N TRP A 23 1.82 -8.43 -16.85
CA TRP A 23 2.24 -9.71 -16.28
C TRP A 23 1.16 -10.80 -16.38
N LEU A 24 -0.11 -10.39 -16.43
CA LEU A 24 -1.25 -11.30 -16.58
C LEU A 24 -1.30 -11.90 -17.98
N ALA A 25 -1.59 -13.20 -18.05
CA ALA A 25 -1.89 -13.82 -19.33
C ALA A 25 -3.26 -13.33 -19.86
N PRO A 26 -3.49 -13.39 -21.19
CA PRO A 26 -4.81 -13.11 -21.75
C PRO A 26 -5.88 -14.01 -21.10
N GLY A 27 -6.89 -13.41 -20.48
CA GLY A 27 -7.97 -14.12 -19.76
C GLY A 27 -7.64 -14.50 -18.32
N ASP A 28 -6.50 -14.08 -17.80
CA ASP A 28 -6.15 -14.19 -16.38
C ASP A 28 -6.64 -12.97 -15.61
N SER A 29 -6.98 -13.16 -14.34
CA SER A 29 -7.43 -12.08 -13.46
C SER A 29 -6.92 -12.27 -12.04
N ILE A 30 -6.73 -11.15 -11.35
CA ILE A 30 -6.37 -11.15 -9.93
C ILE A 30 -7.56 -11.67 -9.13
N THR A 31 -7.32 -12.68 -8.30
CA THR A 31 -8.32 -13.30 -7.42
C THR A 31 -8.14 -12.91 -5.97
N ALA A 32 -6.90 -12.70 -5.53
CA ALA A 32 -6.61 -12.20 -4.19
C ALA A 32 -5.36 -11.32 -4.18
N VAL A 33 -5.37 -10.35 -3.26
CA VAL A 33 -4.22 -9.51 -2.94
C VAL A 33 -4.01 -9.51 -1.44
N ALA A 34 -2.82 -9.91 -1.00
CA ALA A 34 -2.39 -9.81 0.39
C ALA A 34 -1.20 -8.85 0.48
N VAL A 35 -1.16 -8.02 1.52
CA VAL A 35 -0.09 -7.04 1.74
C VAL A 35 0.51 -7.24 3.11
N THR A 36 1.82 -7.43 3.16
CA THR A 36 2.59 -7.52 4.41
C THR A 36 3.57 -6.36 4.45
N ILE A 37 3.49 -5.50 5.46
CA ILE A 37 4.44 -4.42 5.66
C ILE A 37 5.48 -4.84 6.69
N THR A 38 6.74 -4.61 6.36
CA THR A 38 7.90 -4.82 7.21
C THR A 38 8.73 -3.54 7.29
N SER A 39 9.45 -3.31 8.39
CA SER A 39 10.39 -2.20 8.51
C SER A 39 11.80 -2.71 8.29
N LYS A 40 12.66 -1.90 7.67
CA LYS A 40 14.10 -2.18 7.58
C LYS A 40 14.80 -1.98 8.91
N THR A 41 14.22 -1.15 9.78
CA THR A 41 14.65 -0.95 11.16
C THR A 41 13.94 -1.94 12.06
N GLU A 42 14.69 -2.71 12.84
CA GLU A 42 14.14 -3.64 13.83
C GLU A 42 13.38 -2.87 14.93
N GLY A 43 12.22 -3.38 15.35
CA GLY A 43 11.35 -2.74 16.35
C GLY A 43 10.51 -1.56 15.86
N ALA A 44 10.74 -1.04 14.64
CA ALA A 44 9.95 0.09 14.13
C ALA A 44 8.49 -0.26 13.77
N MET A 45 8.13 -1.54 13.77
CA MET A 45 6.74 -2.00 13.66
C MET A 45 5.97 -1.97 14.99
N ASP A 46 6.68 -1.95 16.11
CA ASP A 46 6.09 -1.89 17.45
C ASP A 46 5.65 -0.47 17.83
N SER A 47 6.12 0.53 17.07
CA SER A 47 5.70 1.92 17.21
C SER A 47 4.22 2.09 16.85
N PRO A 48 3.45 2.89 17.60
CA PRO A 48 2.08 3.26 17.22
C PRO A 48 2.03 4.01 15.88
N ASP A 49 3.13 4.65 15.49
CA ASP A 49 3.27 5.43 14.25
C ASP A 49 3.86 4.60 13.10
N ALA A 50 4.02 3.28 13.26
CA ALA A 50 4.52 2.41 12.20
C ALA A 50 3.66 2.48 10.93
N LEU A 51 4.30 2.35 9.75
CA LEU A 51 3.58 2.27 8.48
C LEU A 51 2.69 1.02 8.47
N ARG A 52 1.39 1.22 8.24
CA ARG A 52 0.38 0.17 8.20
C ARG A 52 -0.51 0.33 6.98
N VAL A 53 -1.13 -0.76 6.54
CA VAL A 53 -2.19 -0.67 5.54
C VAL A 53 -3.33 0.15 6.13
N ALA A 54 -3.80 1.17 5.41
CA ALA A 54 -4.75 2.14 5.91
C ALA A 54 -6.06 1.46 6.26
N ARG A 55 -6.51 1.60 7.51
CA ARG A 55 -7.85 1.12 7.89
C ARG A 55 -8.90 1.98 7.19
N ALA A 56 -9.94 1.36 6.63
CA ALA A 56 -11.13 2.09 6.18
C ALA A 56 -11.67 2.97 7.32
N LEU A 57 -11.58 4.29 7.16
CA LEU A 57 -12.10 5.23 8.15
C LEU A 57 -13.64 5.23 8.03
N PRO A 58 -14.38 4.96 9.12
CA PRO A 58 -15.83 5.12 9.10
C PRO A 58 -16.15 6.62 9.09
N GLY A 59 -16.69 7.14 7.98
CA GLY A 59 -17.31 8.48 7.96
C GLY A 59 -16.84 9.45 6.87
N GLU A 60 -15.85 9.13 6.03
CA GLU A 60 -15.59 9.88 4.79
C GLU A 60 -16.45 9.29 3.66
N ALA A 61 -17.69 9.73 3.65
CA ALA A 61 -18.84 9.10 3.00
C ALA A 61 -18.96 9.36 1.48
N GLU A 62 -17.87 9.39 0.72
CA GLU A 62 -17.96 9.24 -0.73
C GLU A 62 -17.97 7.74 -1.12
N ASP A 63 -17.42 6.84 -0.29
CA ASP A 63 -17.53 5.39 -0.52
C ASP A 63 -17.45 4.54 0.78
N PRO A 64 -18.59 4.04 1.32
CA PRO A 64 -18.63 3.27 2.56
C PRO A 64 -18.04 1.85 2.47
N PHE A 65 -17.53 1.45 1.30
CA PHE A 65 -16.96 0.14 1.01
C PHE A 65 -15.54 0.21 0.47
N LYS A 66 -14.73 1.21 0.87
CA LYS A 66 -13.33 1.29 0.42
C LYS A 66 -12.41 0.47 1.33
N PRO A 67 -12.13 -0.83 1.07
CA PRO A 67 -11.14 -1.57 1.83
C PRO A 67 -9.76 -0.97 1.60
N ALA A 68 -8.89 -1.16 2.60
CA ALA A 68 -7.47 -0.84 2.61
C ALA A 68 -6.68 -1.38 1.39
N ILE A 69 -7.26 -2.39 0.75
CA ILE A 69 -6.73 -3.11 -0.40
C ILE A 69 -7.94 -3.38 -1.30
N GLN A 70 -7.92 -2.85 -2.51
CA GLN A 70 -8.87 -3.15 -3.58
C GLN A 70 -8.11 -3.79 -4.73
N TRP A 71 -8.79 -4.63 -5.50
CA TRP A 71 -8.27 -5.08 -6.76
C TRP A 71 -9.40 -5.25 -7.76
N THR A 72 -9.06 -5.05 -9.02
CA THR A 72 -9.86 -5.45 -10.17
C THR A 72 -9.18 -6.64 -10.82
N ASP A 73 -9.57 -6.97 -12.06
CA ASP A 73 -8.94 -8.06 -12.80
C ASP A 73 -7.45 -7.82 -13.06
N THR A 74 -7.02 -6.55 -13.18
CA THR A 74 -5.64 -6.22 -13.56
C THR A 74 -4.96 -5.17 -12.69
N LEU A 75 -5.71 -4.44 -11.86
CA LEU A 75 -5.15 -3.37 -11.04
C LEU A 75 -5.34 -3.68 -9.56
N ALA A 76 -4.25 -3.68 -8.80
CA ALA A 76 -4.30 -3.73 -7.35
C ALA A 76 -4.08 -2.33 -6.79
N LYS A 77 -5.01 -1.86 -5.96
CA LYS A 77 -4.96 -0.57 -5.28
C LYS A 77 -4.78 -0.78 -3.79
N ILE A 78 -3.71 -0.23 -3.23
CA ILE A 78 -3.40 -0.32 -1.81
C ILE A 78 -3.37 1.08 -1.21
N TRP A 79 -3.88 1.21 0.00
CA TRP A 79 -3.75 2.42 0.78
C TRP A 79 -2.85 2.12 1.98
N VAL A 80 -1.83 2.94 2.19
CA VAL A 80 -0.95 2.85 3.37
C VAL A 80 -1.00 4.15 4.13
N GLN A 81 -0.84 4.09 5.45
CA GLN A 81 -0.86 5.23 6.34
C GLN A 81 0.16 5.08 7.46
N GLY A 82 0.54 6.20 8.07
CA GLY A 82 1.59 6.23 9.09
C GLY A 82 2.98 6.16 8.48
N GLY A 83 3.95 5.80 9.32
CA GLY A 83 5.36 5.76 8.97
C GLY A 83 6.15 6.64 9.93
N GLU A 84 7.04 6.02 10.69
CA GLU A 84 7.96 6.71 11.58
C GLU A 84 9.02 7.46 10.76
N HIS A 85 9.36 8.67 11.20
CA HIS A 85 10.34 9.52 10.54
C HIS A 85 11.70 8.82 10.45
N GLY A 86 12.35 8.94 9.30
CA GLY A 86 13.64 8.31 9.05
C GLY A 86 13.60 6.78 8.89
N VAL A 87 12.45 6.14 9.06
CA VAL A 87 12.30 4.68 8.89
C VAL A 87 11.97 4.34 7.44
N THR A 88 12.65 3.31 6.95
CA THR A 88 12.35 2.71 5.66
C THR A 88 11.48 1.48 5.88
N TYR A 89 10.37 1.41 5.16
CA TYR A 89 9.42 0.31 5.17
C TYR A 89 9.43 -0.41 3.83
N LYS A 90 9.12 -1.70 3.86
CA LYS A 90 8.95 -2.56 2.69
C LYS A 90 7.58 -3.21 2.78
N ALA A 91 6.70 -2.92 1.83
CA ALA A 91 5.48 -3.68 1.64
C ALA A 91 5.70 -4.77 0.59
N THR A 92 5.42 -6.00 0.99
CA THR A 92 5.38 -7.17 0.12
C THR A 92 3.92 -7.43 -0.24
N LEU A 93 3.61 -7.33 -1.53
CA LEU A 93 2.30 -7.61 -2.10
C LEU A 93 2.35 -9.01 -2.70
N LEU A 94 1.52 -9.91 -2.20
CA LEU A 94 1.33 -11.24 -2.75
C LEU A 94 0.02 -11.24 -3.56
N ILE A 95 0.13 -11.56 -4.84
CA ILE A 95 -1.01 -11.61 -5.77
C ILE A 95 -1.26 -13.06 -6.16
N ASP A 96 -2.49 -13.53 -5.98
CA ASP A 96 -2.97 -14.80 -6.52
C ASP A 96 -3.86 -14.54 -7.74
N THR A 97 -3.61 -15.26 -8.82
CA THR A 97 -4.37 -15.16 -10.07
C THR A 97 -5.30 -16.35 -10.26
N ALA A 98 -6.33 -16.19 -11.10
CA ALA A 98 -7.32 -17.22 -11.40
C ALA A 98 -6.68 -18.48 -12.03
N LEU A 99 -5.59 -18.30 -12.77
CA LEU A 99 -4.82 -19.41 -13.36
C LEU A 99 -3.81 -20.05 -12.38
N GLY A 100 -3.85 -19.69 -11.10
CA GLY A 100 -3.01 -20.27 -10.05
C GLY A 100 -1.56 -19.77 -10.04
N ARG A 101 -1.26 -18.69 -10.77
CA ARG A 101 0.05 -18.02 -10.67
C ARG A 101 0.08 -17.13 -9.45
N ARG A 102 1.23 -17.09 -8.80
CA ARG A 102 1.52 -16.18 -7.70
C ARG A 102 2.62 -15.23 -8.12
N ASP A 103 2.40 -13.95 -7.87
CA ASP A 103 3.44 -12.93 -7.99
C ASP A 103 3.70 -12.28 -6.64
N GLU A 104 4.94 -11.88 -6.43
CA GLU A 104 5.35 -11.10 -5.27
C GLU A 104 5.96 -9.79 -5.74
N ALA A 105 5.29 -8.67 -5.42
CA ALA A 105 5.79 -7.34 -5.69
C ALA A 105 6.28 -6.67 -4.40
N GLU A 106 7.42 -5.99 -4.48
CA GLU A 106 8.01 -5.29 -3.35
C GLU A 106 7.94 -3.79 -3.57
N LEU A 107 7.28 -3.08 -2.66
CA LEU A 107 7.25 -1.62 -2.62
C LEU A 107 8.08 -1.13 -1.43
N THR A 108 9.10 -0.32 -1.71
CA THR A 108 9.91 0.31 -0.66
C THR A 108 9.46 1.75 -0.41
N PHE A 109 9.10 2.06 0.82
CA PHE A 109 8.73 3.39 1.27
C PHE A 109 9.84 3.96 2.15
N LYS A 110 10.41 5.09 1.75
CA LYS A 110 11.34 5.85 2.58
C LYS A 110 10.64 7.07 3.14
N VAL A 111 10.33 7.05 4.43
CA VAL A 111 9.79 8.23 5.13
C VAL A 111 10.93 9.22 5.31
N LYS A 112 10.76 10.45 4.81
CA LYS A 112 11.78 11.49 4.97
C LYS A 112 11.83 11.94 6.43
N ASP A 113 13.06 12.09 6.92
CA ASP A 113 13.37 12.89 8.10
C ASP A 113 13.06 14.36 7.76
N THR A 114 12.31 15.05 8.62
CA THR A 114 12.03 16.49 8.48
C THR A 114 13.14 17.30 9.13
#